data_AF-A0A7V1M6S2-F1
#
_entry.id   AF-A0A7V1M6S2-F1
#
_cell.length_a   1.000
_cell.length_b   1.000
_cell.length_c   1.000
_cell.angle_alpha   90.00
_cell.angle_beta   90.00
_cell.angle_gamma   90.00
#
_symmetry.space_group_name_H-M   'P 1'
#
loop_
_entity.id
_entity.type
_entity.pdbx_description
1 polymer ?
#
loop_
_entity_poly.entity_id
_entity_poly.type
_entity_poly.pdbx_seq_one_letter_code
_entity_poly.pdbx_strand_id
1 'polypeptide(L)'
;MTTQKAVLNRPVFTQRAFDSSALTVLTTLIHRFAEAGAYDLFIRRGERVVHRATVNVVREANAAHQIDVDMASLGTEPKGCDCGKHAEYTLREGGVMCFFVSKGTSRYSVVIEQIGAKEKKTLLDSAKGIPAGDLFAVTLVLPGAYRAVNTEGNAEMLVEVSMPAERYRVDQPTLVEIGRTGRFGTRRASIQLGQTVVFRCGAEARIQLELVKPHDIIQKREQEKPRFTVRKPDKNE
;
A
#
# COMPACT_ATOMS: atom_id res chain seq x y z
N MET A 1 20.91 17.75 28.13
CA MET A 1 19.84 17.57 27.13
C MET A 1 20.40 16.73 25.99
N THR A 2 19.94 15.49 25.84
CA THR A 2 20.40 14.59 24.77
C THR A 2 19.61 14.91 23.51
N THR A 3 20.27 15.44 22.48
CA THR A 3 19.62 15.79 21.21
C THR A 3 19.19 14.51 20.51
N GLN A 4 17.90 14.16 20.60
CA GLN A 4 17.36 12.99 19.91
C GLN A 4 17.31 13.30 18.40
N LYS A 5 18.18 12.66 17.61
CA LYS A 5 18.16 12.80 16.16
C LYS A 5 16.87 12.19 15.62
N ALA A 6 16.12 12.95 14.81
CA ALA A 6 14.97 12.43 14.11
C ALA A 6 15.37 11.27 13.19
N VAL A 7 14.70 10.12 13.33
CA VAL A 7 14.90 8.96 12.47
C VAL A 7 13.87 9.02 11.34
N LEU A 8 14.34 9.28 10.12
CA LEU A 8 13.48 9.38 8.93
C LEU A 8 13.22 7.99 8.33
N ASN A 9 11.95 7.67 8.06
CA ASN A 9 11.59 6.49 7.25
C ASN A 9 11.90 6.76 5.76
N ARG A 10 13.18 6.71 5.40
CA ARG A 10 13.68 7.04 4.05
C ARG A 10 12.89 6.41 2.89
N PRO A 11 12.46 5.13 2.96
CA PRO A 11 11.67 4.50 1.90
C PRO A 11 10.44 5.29 1.47
N VAL A 12 9.79 6.01 2.40
CA VAL A 12 8.67 6.90 2.05
C VAL A 12 9.07 7.87 0.96
N PHE A 13 10.27 8.44 1.00
CA PHE A 13 10.69 9.52 0.10
C PHE A 13 11.53 9.04 -1.09
N THR A 14 11.89 7.77 -1.15
CA THR A 14 12.79 7.24 -2.18
C THR A 14 12.14 6.17 -3.05
N GLN A 15 11.01 5.62 -2.63
CA GLN A 15 10.36 4.54 -3.36
C GLN A 15 9.72 5.05 -4.65
N ARG A 16 10.06 4.37 -5.76
CA ARG A 16 9.64 4.72 -7.13
C ARG A 16 8.80 3.63 -7.79
N ALA A 17 8.82 2.43 -7.24
CA ALA A 17 8.12 1.27 -7.76
C ALA A 17 7.30 0.60 -6.66
N PHE A 18 6.10 0.16 -7.00
CA PHE A 18 5.15 -0.51 -6.12
C PHE A 18 4.60 -1.75 -6.85
N ASP A 19 4.44 -2.85 -6.12
CA ASP A 19 3.91 -4.11 -6.65
C ASP A 19 2.90 -4.66 -5.63
N SER A 20 1.68 -4.96 -6.09
CA SER A 20 0.65 -5.56 -5.26
C SER A 20 1.05 -6.92 -4.70
N SER A 21 2.02 -7.60 -5.32
CA SER A 21 2.54 -8.89 -4.86
C SER A 21 3.51 -8.78 -3.69
N ALA A 22 3.94 -7.57 -3.34
CA ALA A 22 5.00 -7.34 -2.39
C ALA A 22 4.82 -5.98 -1.70
N LEU A 23 3.92 -5.96 -0.72
CA LEU A 23 3.47 -4.78 0.00
C LEU A 23 4.62 -4.12 0.76
N THR A 24 4.76 -2.82 0.57
CA THR A 24 5.75 -1.94 1.19
C THR A 24 5.06 -0.77 1.86
N VAL A 25 5.86 0.14 2.43
CA VAL A 25 5.33 1.46 2.81
C VAL A 25 4.62 2.12 1.62
N LEU A 26 3.59 2.93 1.92
CA LEU A 26 2.72 3.60 0.96
C LEU A 26 1.77 2.70 0.16
N THR A 27 1.77 1.39 0.41
CA THR A 27 0.80 0.46 -0.17
C THR A 27 -0.18 -0.04 0.88
N THR A 28 -1.41 -0.33 0.46
CA THR A 28 -2.41 -0.99 1.30
C THR A 28 -3.20 -1.97 0.47
N LEU A 29 -3.35 -3.19 0.96
CA LEU A 29 -4.20 -4.22 0.38
C LEU A 29 -5.44 -4.37 1.26
N ILE A 30 -6.63 -4.33 0.67
CA ILE A 30 -7.90 -4.47 1.39
C ILE A 30 -8.59 -5.71 0.85
N HIS A 31 -8.72 -6.72 1.71
CA HIS A 31 -9.40 -7.97 1.39
C HIS A 31 -10.79 -8.00 2.01
N ARG A 32 -11.81 -8.39 1.22
CA ARG A 32 -13.19 -8.54 1.69
C ARG A 32 -13.53 -9.99 1.98
N PHE A 33 -14.02 -10.25 3.18
CA PHE A 33 -14.54 -11.56 3.58
C PHE A 33 -16.04 -11.65 3.28
N ALA A 34 -16.41 -12.24 2.15
CA ALA A 34 -17.79 -12.28 1.69
C ALA A 34 -18.69 -13.23 2.48
N GLU A 35 -18.13 -14.33 3.02
CA GLU A 35 -18.87 -15.41 3.65
C GLU A 35 -18.47 -15.56 5.12
N ALA A 36 -19.42 -15.96 5.97
CA ALA A 36 -19.11 -16.37 7.34
C ALA A 36 -18.32 -17.69 7.37
N GLY A 37 -17.38 -17.81 8.30
CA GLY A 37 -16.51 -18.98 8.41
C GLY A 37 -15.22 -18.69 9.16
N ALA A 38 -14.38 -19.71 9.30
CA ALA A 38 -13.03 -19.58 9.86
C ALA A 38 -11.99 -19.62 8.74
N TYR A 39 -10.97 -18.77 8.84
CA TYR A 39 -9.92 -18.64 7.83
C TYR A 39 -8.54 -18.61 8.51
N ASP A 40 -7.57 -19.31 7.95
CA ASP A 40 -6.15 -19.15 8.29
C ASP A 40 -5.62 -17.92 7.56
N LEU A 41 -4.97 -17.02 8.29
CA LEU A 41 -4.25 -15.86 7.78
C LEU A 41 -2.75 -16.05 8.00
N PHE A 42 -1.97 -15.93 6.94
CA PHE A 42 -0.52 -15.93 6.97
C PHE A 42 0.01 -14.61 6.39
N ILE A 43 0.90 -13.94 7.13
CA ILE A 43 1.64 -12.79 6.62
C ILE A 43 3.09 -13.21 6.48
N ARG A 44 3.63 -13.04 5.29
CA ARG A 44 5.01 -13.39 4.95
C ARG A 44 5.83 -12.13 4.75
N ARG A 45 7.12 -12.24 5.08
CA ARG A 45 8.16 -11.26 4.77
C ARG A 45 9.23 -11.96 3.95
N GLY A 46 9.18 -11.77 2.62
CA GLY A 46 9.84 -12.69 1.68
C GLY A 46 9.26 -14.10 1.84
N GLU A 47 10.11 -15.12 1.94
CA GLU A 47 9.68 -16.52 2.09
C GLU A 47 9.27 -16.90 3.52
N ARG A 48 9.58 -16.06 4.52
CA ARG A 48 9.33 -16.39 5.92
C ARG A 48 7.94 -15.94 6.34
N VAL A 49 7.13 -16.87 6.89
CA VAL A 49 5.93 -16.51 7.65
C VAL A 49 6.35 -15.78 8.93
N VAL A 50 5.87 -14.56 9.09
CA VAL A 50 6.15 -13.70 10.26
C VAL A 50 4.94 -13.54 11.18
N HIS A 51 3.75 -13.90 10.70
CA HIS A 51 2.53 -13.90 11.49
C HIS A 51 1.57 -14.97 10.99
N ARG A 52 0.94 -15.67 11.92
CA ARG A 52 -0.16 -16.60 11.66
C ARG A 52 -1.33 -16.27 12.59
N ALA A 53 -2.53 -16.24 12.03
CA ALA A 53 -3.74 -15.95 12.78
C ALA A 53 -4.94 -16.71 12.24
N THR A 54 -5.98 -16.84 13.05
CA THR A 54 -7.31 -17.27 12.61
C THR A 54 -8.21 -16.05 12.47
N VAL A 55 -8.92 -15.94 11.36
CA VAL A 55 -9.97 -14.93 11.15
C VAL A 55 -11.32 -15.63 11.23
N ASN A 56 -12.11 -15.28 12.23
CA ASN A 56 -13.47 -15.77 12.44
C ASN A 56 -14.45 -14.73 11.89
N VAL A 57 -15.11 -15.07 10.79
CA VAL A 57 -16.10 -14.21 10.15
C VAL A 57 -17.48 -14.64 10.60
N VAL A 58 -18.18 -13.74 11.30
CA VAL A 58 -19.47 -14.01 11.96
C VAL A 58 -20.57 -13.09 11.46
N ARG A 59 -21.83 -13.53 11.57
CA ARG A 59 -23.02 -12.74 11.18
C ARG A 59 -23.44 -11.69 12.20
N GLU A 60 -22.88 -11.77 13.40
CA GLU A 60 -23.28 -10.94 14.53
C GLU A 60 -23.08 -9.44 14.26
N ALA A 61 -24.03 -8.63 14.73
CA ALA A 61 -24.04 -7.19 14.47
C ALA A 61 -22.90 -6.44 15.18
N ASN A 62 -22.36 -6.99 16.28
CA ASN A 62 -21.34 -6.34 17.11
C ASN A 62 -19.90 -6.66 16.68
N ALA A 63 -19.71 -7.53 15.69
CA ALA A 63 -18.38 -7.84 15.16
C ALA A 63 -17.82 -6.67 14.35
N ALA A 64 -16.49 -6.54 14.34
CA ALA A 64 -15.82 -5.44 13.64
C ALA A 64 -16.09 -5.50 12.12
N HIS A 65 -16.35 -4.34 11.52
CA HIS A 65 -16.49 -4.21 10.06
C HIS A 65 -15.16 -4.11 9.33
N GLN A 66 -14.12 -3.64 10.03
CA GLN A 66 -12.79 -3.43 9.49
C GLN A 66 -11.76 -3.75 10.57
N ILE A 67 -10.69 -4.43 10.17
CA ILE A 67 -9.51 -4.65 10.99
C ILE A 67 -8.28 -4.19 10.20
N ASP A 68 -7.50 -3.30 10.80
CA ASP A 68 -6.28 -2.75 10.21
C ASP A 68 -5.05 -3.47 10.78
N VAL A 69 -4.19 -3.98 9.90
CA VAL A 69 -3.00 -4.75 10.26
C VAL A 69 -1.75 -4.05 9.74
N ASP A 70 -0.99 -3.44 10.65
CA ASP A 70 0.36 -2.95 10.35
C ASP A 70 1.36 -4.09 10.36
N MET A 71 1.71 -4.58 9.18
CA MET A 71 2.64 -5.69 9.00
C MET A 71 4.06 -5.37 9.48
N ALA A 72 4.42 -4.09 9.60
CA ALA A 72 5.72 -3.69 10.14
C ALA A 72 5.80 -3.76 11.67
N SER A 73 4.66 -3.81 12.35
CA SER A 73 4.57 -4.01 13.81
C SER A 73 4.57 -5.49 14.21
N LEU A 74 4.35 -6.39 13.25
CA LEU A 74 4.36 -7.83 13.47
C LEU A 74 5.80 -8.26 13.72
N GLY A 75 6.09 -8.66 14.96
CA GLY A 75 7.41 -9.08 15.39
C GLY A 75 7.86 -10.33 14.63
N THR A 76 9.16 -10.47 14.40
CA THR A 76 9.74 -11.80 14.27
C THR A 76 9.51 -12.52 15.59
N GLU A 77 8.88 -13.68 15.57
CA GLU A 77 8.66 -14.51 16.76
C GLU A 77 9.88 -14.51 17.71
N PRO A 78 9.66 -14.57 19.03
CA PRO A 78 10.75 -14.61 20.01
C PRO A 78 11.71 -15.76 19.69
N LYS A 79 13.01 -15.52 19.88
CA LYS A 79 13.97 -16.63 19.97
C LYS A 79 13.64 -17.44 21.23
N GLY A 80 12.86 -18.50 21.06
CA GLY A 80 12.47 -19.40 22.13
C GLY A 80 11.21 -20.14 21.70
N CYS A 81 11.21 -21.46 21.85
CA CYS A 81 10.06 -22.32 21.57
C CYS A 81 8.86 -21.87 22.42
N ASP A 82 8.03 -20.98 21.87
CA ASP A 82 6.73 -20.64 22.43
C ASP A 82 5.68 -21.15 21.44
N CYS A 83 5.21 -22.34 21.73
CA CYS A 83 4.20 -23.03 20.96
C CYS A 83 2.89 -22.22 21.01
N GLY A 84 2.66 -21.36 20.02
CA GLY A 84 1.33 -21.12 19.47
C GLY A 84 0.35 -20.31 20.32
N LYS A 85 0.65 -19.05 20.65
CA LYS A 85 -0.44 -18.06 20.72
C LYS A 85 -0.81 -17.66 19.30
N HIS A 86 -1.66 -18.47 18.68
CA HIS A 86 -2.34 -18.09 17.45
C HIS A 86 -3.12 -16.80 17.71
N ALA A 87 -2.83 -15.74 16.96
CA ALA A 87 -3.65 -14.55 17.03
C ALA A 87 -5.04 -14.87 16.45
N GLU A 88 -6.09 -14.30 17.04
CA GLU A 88 -7.45 -14.48 16.56
C GLU A 88 -8.06 -13.12 16.26
N TYR A 89 -8.75 -13.02 15.12
CA TYR A 89 -9.49 -11.85 14.70
C TYR A 89 -10.95 -12.24 14.54
N THR A 90 -11.86 -11.39 15.01
CA THR A 90 -13.30 -11.56 14.78
C THR A 90 -13.80 -10.44 13.89
N LEU A 91 -14.31 -10.80 12.72
CA LEU A 91 -14.77 -9.87 11.69
C LEU A 91 -16.24 -10.18 11.36
N ARG A 92 -17.00 -9.16 10.95
CA ARG A 92 -18.36 -9.35 10.47
C ARG A 92 -18.37 -9.89 9.03
N GLU A 93 -19.37 -10.69 8.68
CA GLU A 93 -19.64 -11.09 7.29
C GLU A 93 -19.77 -9.85 6.38
N GLY A 94 -19.05 -9.87 5.26
CA GLY A 94 -18.92 -8.73 4.35
C GLY A 94 -17.91 -7.66 4.78
N GLY A 95 -17.31 -7.80 5.96
CA GLY A 95 -16.26 -6.92 6.47
C GLY A 95 -14.93 -7.07 5.73
N VAL A 96 -13.98 -6.20 6.07
CA VAL A 96 -12.69 -6.12 5.38
C VAL A 96 -11.50 -6.18 6.35
N MET A 97 -10.37 -6.69 5.87
CA MET A 97 -9.09 -6.50 6.54
C MET A 97 -8.17 -5.65 5.66
N CYS A 98 -7.54 -4.65 6.27
CA CYS A 98 -6.64 -3.71 5.62
C CYS A 98 -5.19 -4.03 6.03
N PHE A 99 -4.37 -4.45 5.09
CA PHE A 99 -2.96 -4.78 5.31
C PHE A 99 -2.08 -3.65 4.80
N PHE A 100 -1.29 -3.04 5.69
CA PHE A 100 -0.40 -1.94 5.35
C PHE A 100 0.96 -2.08 6.05
N VAL A 101 1.93 -1.26 5.64
CA VAL A 101 3.27 -1.23 6.21
C VAL A 101 3.57 0.19 6.68
N SER A 102 3.64 0.40 8.00
CA SER A 102 3.91 1.75 8.53
C SER A 102 5.36 2.18 8.38
N LYS A 103 6.30 1.24 8.38
CA LYS A 103 7.75 1.52 8.40
C LYS A 103 8.62 0.42 7.80
N GLY A 104 9.84 0.82 7.44
CA GLY A 104 10.89 -0.09 6.97
C GLY A 104 10.88 -0.31 5.46
N THR A 105 11.78 -1.18 5.01
CA THR A 105 12.02 -1.53 3.59
C THR A 105 11.53 -2.93 3.23
N SER A 106 10.92 -3.63 4.18
CA SER A 106 10.48 -5.00 4.02
C SER A 106 9.32 -5.11 3.03
N ARG A 107 9.30 -6.22 2.30
CA ARG A 107 8.25 -6.58 1.35
C ARG A 107 7.41 -7.69 1.96
N TYR A 108 6.09 -7.47 2.05
CA TYR A 108 5.16 -8.42 2.67
C TYR A 108 4.18 -8.99 1.66
N SER A 109 3.72 -10.21 1.92
CA SER A 109 2.60 -10.81 1.19
C SER A 109 1.63 -11.46 2.18
N VAL A 110 0.38 -11.57 1.75
CA VAL A 110 -0.73 -12.06 2.57
C VAL A 110 -1.33 -13.28 1.89
N VAL A 111 -1.54 -14.34 2.66
CA VAL A 111 -2.26 -15.54 2.23
C VAL A 111 -3.42 -15.79 3.18
N ILE A 112 -4.61 -16.02 2.64
CA ILE A 112 -5.84 -16.31 3.38
C ILE A 112 -6.45 -17.59 2.82
N GLU A 113 -6.70 -18.56 3.68
CA GLU A 113 -7.20 -19.89 3.33
C GLU A 113 -8.43 -20.22 4.17
N GLN A 114 -9.51 -20.73 3.56
CA GLN A 114 -10.70 -21.14 4.30
C GLN A 114 -10.46 -22.47 5.02
N ILE A 115 -10.83 -22.51 6.30
CA ILE A 115 -10.73 -23.70 7.14
C ILE A 115 -12.01 -24.53 7.00
N GLY A 116 -11.88 -25.86 6.98
CA GLY A 116 -13.01 -26.79 7.08
C GLY A 116 -13.77 -27.03 5.77
N ALA A 117 -13.36 -26.42 4.65
CA ALA A 117 -13.83 -26.83 3.33
C ALA A 117 -13.25 -28.20 2.95
N LYS A 118 -14.04 -29.06 2.29
CA LYS A 118 -13.58 -30.39 1.81
C LYS A 118 -12.34 -30.28 0.91
N GLU A 119 -12.22 -29.16 0.21
CA GLU A 119 -11.05 -28.79 -0.59
C GLU A 119 -10.43 -27.51 -0.03
N LYS A 120 -9.10 -27.44 -0.08
CA LYS A 120 -8.36 -26.25 0.34
C LYS A 120 -8.71 -25.08 -0.59
N LYS A 121 -9.48 -24.11 -0.09
CA LYS A 121 -9.86 -22.90 -0.83
C LYS A 121 -9.00 -21.73 -0.36
N THR A 122 -8.08 -21.28 -1.23
CA THR A 122 -7.31 -20.04 -1.02
C THR A 122 -8.15 -18.86 -1.50
N LEU A 123 -8.45 -17.92 -0.61
CA LEU A 123 -9.22 -16.71 -0.92
C LEU A 123 -8.33 -15.59 -1.43
N LEU A 124 -7.12 -15.49 -0.87
CA LEU A 124 -6.12 -14.51 -1.23
C LEU A 124 -4.75 -15.17 -1.16
N ASP A 125 -3.94 -14.98 -2.20
CA ASP A 125 -2.49 -15.15 -2.17
C ASP A 125 -1.91 -13.95 -2.90
N SER A 126 -1.64 -12.87 -2.17
CA SER A 126 -1.28 -11.59 -2.78
C SER A 126 -0.02 -11.71 -3.64
N ALA A 127 0.87 -12.66 -3.34
CA ALA A 127 2.08 -12.91 -4.12
C ALA A 127 1.79 -13.41 -5.54
N LYS A 128 0.63 -14.02 -5.77
CA LYS A 128 0.16 -14.46 -7.10
C LYS A 128 -0.73 -13.41 -7.74
N GLY A 129 -1.69 -12.88 -6.98
CA GLY A 129 -2.68 -11.93 -7.49
C GLY A 129 -3.63 -11.47 -6.40
N ILE A 130 -4.33 -10.39 -6.69
CA ILE A 130 -5.42 -9.86 -5.89
C ILE A 130 -6.73 -10.36 -6.51
N PRO A 131 -7.63 -10.99 -5.74
CA PRO A 131 -8.88 -11.50 -6.25
C PRO A 131 -9.86 -10.37 -6.60
N ALA A 132 -10.89 -10.71 -7.38
CA ALA A 132 -12.00 -9.79 -7.63
C ALA A 132 -12.72 -9.41 -6.32
N GLY A 133 -13.09 -8.15 -6.18
CA GLY A 133 -13.74 -7.57 -5.00
C GLY A 133 -12.79 -6.81 -4.07
N ASP A 134 -11.48 -7.05 -4.17
CA ASP A 134 -10.47 -6.44 -3.33
C ASP A 134 -9.97 -5.10 -3.86
N LEU A 135 -9.32 -4.33 -2.98
CA LEU A 135 -8.73 -3.03 -3.32
C LEU A 135 -7.22 -3.05 -3.10
N PHE A 136 -6.50 -2.40 -4.01
CA PHE A 136 -5.09 -2.08 -3.83
C PHE A 136 -4.89 -0.57 -3.88
N ALA A 137 -4.33 0.00 -2.83
CA ALA A 137 -4.12 1.43 -2.72
C ALA A 137 -2.62 1.77 -2.70
N VAL A 138 -2.25 2.85 -3.38
CA VAL A 138 -0.88 3.37 -3.42
C VAL A 138 -0.89 4.87 -3.21
N THR A 139 -0.16 5.35 -2.21
CA THR A 139 0.06 6.78 -1.96
C THR A 139 1.31 7.26 -2.68
N LEU A 140 1.16 8.17 -3.64
CA LEU A 140 2.28 8.63 -4.47
C LEU A 140 2.85 9.95 -3.95
N VAL A 141 4.06 9.90 -3.42
CA VAL A 141 4.71 11.05 -2.77
C VAL A 141 5.85 11.66 -3.58
N LEU A 142 6.14 11.13 -4.77
CA LEU A 142 7.05 11.76 -5.72
C LEU A 142 6.24 12.27 -6.92
N PRO A 143 6.46 13.52 -7.36
CA PRO A 143 5.78 14.05 -8.53
C PRO A 143 6.41 13.50 -9.82
N GLY A 144 5.59 13.36 -10.85
CA GLY A 144 5.99 12.82 -12.15
C GLY A 144 4.93 11.93 -12.77
N ALA A 145 5.32 11.18 -13.80
CA ALA A 145 4.46 10.24 -14.48
C ALA A 145 4.81 8.81 -14.08
N TYR A 146 3.81 8.09 -13.59
CA TYR A 146 3.87 6.69 -13.23
C TYR A 146 3.17 5.85 -14.29
N ARG A 147 3.80 4.74 -14.68
CA ARG A 147 3.17 3.72 -15.50
C ARG A 147 2.58 2.66 -14.57
N ALA A 148 1.27 2.45 -14.66
CA ALA A 148 0.58 1.35 -14.00
C ALA A 148 0.35 0.22 -14.99
N VAL A 149 0.59 -1.02 -14.58
CA VAL A 149 0.35 -2.23 -15.36
C VAL A 149 -0.47 -3.20 -14.52
N ASN A 150 -1.53 -3.75 -15.09
CA ASN A 150 -2.13 -4.98 -14.58
C ASN A 150 -1.62 -6.14 -15.43
N THR A 151 -0.76 -6.99 -14.88
CA THR A 151 -0.15 -8.08 -15.65
C THR A 151 -1.16 -9.18 -15.99
N GLU A 152 -2.15 -9.43 -15.12
CA GLU A 152 -3.21 -10.42 -15.36
C GLU A 152 -4.13 -10.00 -16.51
N GLY A 153 -4.45 -8.71 -16.58
CA GLY A 153 -5.32 -8.15 -17.61
C GLY A 153 -4.60 -7.67 -18.87
N ASN A 154 -3.28 -7.83 -18.95
CA ASN A 154 -2.39 -7.24 -19.97
C ASN A 154 -2.80 -5.79 -20.34
N ALA A 155 -2.92 -4.95 -19.31
CA ALA A 155 -3.40 -3.58 -19.45
C ALA A 155 -2.43 -2.60 -18.81
N GLU A 156 -2.39 -1.39 -19.37
CA GLU A 156 -1.59 -0.29 -18.85
C GLU A 156 -2.37 1.01 -18.76
N MET A 157 -1.97 1.88 -17.84
CA MET A 157 -2.45 3.25 -17.74
C MET A 157 -1.37 4.18 -17.20
N LEU A 158 -1.58 5.48 -17.39
CA LEU A 158 -0.71 6.53 -16.88
C LEU A 158 -1.32 7.15 -15.62
N VAL A 159 -0.52 7.33 -14.56
CA VAL A 159 -0.89 8.13 -13.39
C VAL A 159 0.06 9.32 -13.31
N GLU A 160 -0.49 10.52 -13.41
CA GLU A 160 0.28 11.76 -13.31
C GLU A 160 0.13 12.36 -11.93
N VAL A 161 1.26 12.64 -11.30
CA VAL A 161 1.35 13.20 -9.96
C VAL A 161 1.90 14.60 -10.06
N SER A 162 1.07 15.61 -9.83
CA SER A 162 1.47 17.00 -9.82
C SER A 162 1.83 17.46 -8.41
N MET A 163 2.62 18.52 -8.31
CA MET A 163 2.71 19.25 -7.04
C MET A 163 1.32 19.78 -6.65
N PRO A 164 0.98 19.82 -5.35
CA PRO A 164 -0.28 20.40 -4.91
C PRO A 164 -0.28 21.90 -5.23
N ALA A 165 -1.42 22.40 -5.74
CA ALA A 165 -1.70 23.82 -5.77
C ALA A 165 -2.08 24.31 -4.36
N GLU A 166 -2.25 25.63 -4.15
CA GLU A 166 -2.61 26.22 -2.85
C GLU A 166 -3.84 25.59 -2.16
N ARG A 167 -4.70 24.89 -2.93
CA ARG A 167 -5.82 24.08 -2.42
C ARG A 167 -5.51 22.59 -2.55
N TYR A 168 -4.76 22.05 -1.59
CA TYR A 168 -4.57 20.61 -1.42
C TYR A 168 -5.85 19.99 -0.84
N ARG A 169 -6.54 19.15 -1.60
CA ARG A 169 -7.77 18.45 -1.15
C ARG A 169 -7.46 16.98 -0.92
N VAL A 170 -7.30 16.61 0.34
CA VAL A 170 -6.89 15.26 0.79
C VAL A 170 -8.06 14.28 0.80
N ASP A 171 -9.30 14.80 0.75
CA ASP A 171 -10.53 14.07 1.03
C ASP A 171 -11.08 13.24 -0.14
N GLN A 172 -10.45 13.29 -1.32
CA GLN A 172 -10.91 12.55 -2.50
C GLN A 172 -9.83 11.62 -3.03
N PRO A 173 -9.87 10.31 -2.73
CA PRO A 173 -8.98 9.35 -3.37
C PRO A 173 -9.35 9.24 -4.86
N THR A 174 -8.35 9.00 -5.70
CA THR A 174 -8.60 8.69 -7.11
C THR A 174 -8.85 7.21 -7.26
N LEU A 175 -10.11 6.84 -7.52
CA LEU A 175 -10.51 5.46 -7.74
C LEU A 175 -10.32 5.08 -9.22
N VAL A 176 -9.60 3.99 -9.45
CA VAL A 176 -9.39 3.37 -10.75
C VAL A 176 -10.07 2.01 -10.74
N GLU A 177 -11.08 1.87 -11.59
CA GLU A 177 -11.75 0.59 -11.81
C GLU A 177 -10.88 -0.35 -12.64
N ILE A 178 -10.77 -1.61 -12.23
CA ILE A 178 -10.31 -2.70 -13.08
C ILE A 178 -11.56 -3.49 -13.45
N GLY A 179 -11.91 -3.49 -14.74
CA GLY A 179 -13.10 -4.18 -15.22
C GLY A 179 -12.97 -5.70 -15.11
N ARG A 180 -14.07 -6.41 -15.40
CA ARG A 180 -14.12 -7.89 -15.38
C ARG A 180 -13.16 -8.55 -16.38
N THR A 181 -12.67 -7.82 -17.37
CA THR A 181 -11.65 -8.28 -18.33
C THR A 181 -10.21 -8.03 -17.84
N GLY A 182 -10.01 -7.58 -16.60
CA GLY A 182 -8.71 -7.20 -16.05
C GLY A 182 -8.15 -5.86 -16.55
N ARG A 183 -8.88 -5.13 -17.43
CA ARG A 183 -8.38 -3.85 -17.97
C ARG A 183 -8.75 -2.68 -17.07
N PHE A 184 -7.89 -1.67 -17.04
CA PHE A 184 -8.20 -0.39 -16.39
C PHE A 184 -9.38 0.30 -17.10
N GLY A 185 -10.33 0.83 -16.34
CA GLY A 185 -11.48 1.58 -16.83
C GLY A 185 -11.11 2.97 -17.38
N THR A 186 -9.90 3.45 -17.07
CA THR A 186 -9.32 4.66 -17.65
C THR A 186 -7.89 4.39 -18.13
N ARG A 187 -7.44 5.14 -19.13
CA ARG A 187 -6.04 5.12 -19.59
C ARG A 187 -5.16 6.13 -18.87
N ARG A 188 -5.75 7.10 -18.18
CA ARG A 188 -5.04 8.17 -17.47
C ARG A 188 -5.77 8.59 -16.21
N ALA A 189 -5.01 8.86 -15.16
CA ALA A 189 -5.46 9.51 -13.94
C ALA A 189 -4.49 10.64 -13.59
N SER A 190 -5.02 11.73 -13.03
CA SER A 190 -4.21 12.87 -12.58
C SER A 190 -4.53 13.14 -11.11
N ILE A 191 -3.49 13.17 -10.28
CA ILE A 191 -3.58 13.32 -8.83
C ILE A 191 -2.55 14.34 -8.34
N GLN A 192 -2.72 14.80 -7.10
CA GLN A 192 -1.73 15.60 -6.40
C GLN A 192 -0.81 14.72 -5.56
N LEU A 193 0.44 15.16 -5.37
CA LEU A 193 1.42 14.52 -4.49
C LEU A 193 0.83 14.29 -3.09
N GLY A 194 0.98 13.07 -2.59
CA GLY A 194 0.45 12.65 -1.30
C GLY A 194 -0.99 12.11 -1.36
N GLN A 195 -1.67 12.23 -2.51
CA GLN A 195 -2.95 11.54 -2.71
C GLN A 195 -2.74 10.05 -3.02
N THR A 196 -3.77 9.28 -2.70
CA THR A 196 -3.83 7.85 -2.91
C THR A 196 -4.60 7.54 -4.19
N VAL A 197 -4.02 6.66 -5.03
CA VAL A 197 -4.75 5.97 -6.09
C VAL A 197 -5.21 4.63 -5.55
N VAL A 198 -6.51 4.35 -5.68
CA VAL A 198 -7.12 3.09 -5.25
C VAL A 198 -7.54 2.33 -6.50
N PHE A 199 -7.03 1.12 -6.68
CA PHE A 199 -7.44 0.21 -7.72
C PHE A 199 -8.52 -0.74 -7.18
N ARG A 200 -9.71 -0.69 -7.76
CA ARG A 200 -10.82 -1.60 -7.41
C ARG A 200 -10.85 -2.78 -8.38
N CYS A 201 -10.58 -3.98 -7.89
CA CYS A 201 -10.39 -5.16 -8.72
C CYS A 201 -11.74 -5.80 -9.05
N GLY A 202 -12.24 -5.63 -10.29
CA GLY A 202 -13.43 -6.34 -10.79
C GLY A 202 -13.13 -7.72 -11.38
N ALA A 203 -11.84 -8.07 -11.49
CA ALA A 203 -11.29 -9.35 -11.88
C ALA A 203 -10.01 -9.59 -11.05
N GLU A 204 -9.42 -10.78 -11.15
CA GLU A 204 -8.08 -11.02 -10.62
C GLU A 204 -7.08 -10.01 -11.24
N ALA A 205 -6.20 -9.47 -10.40
CA ALA A 205 -5.30 -8.40 -10.79
C ALA A 205 -3.93 -8.52 -10.11
N ARG A 206 -2.89 -8.13 -10.83
CA ARG A 206 -1.56 -7.90 -10.27
C ARG A 206 -1.03 -6.58 -10.78
N ILE A 207 -0.97 -5.61 -9.87
CA ILE A 207 -0.77 -4.21 -10.21
C ILE A 207 0.67 -3.82 -9.89
N GLN A 208 1.37 -3.37 -10.92
CA GLN A 208 2.71 -2.80 -10.81
C GLN A 208 2.64 -1.32 -11.19
N LEU A 209 3.30 -0.47 -10.40
CA LEU A 209 3.28 0.97 -10.59
C LEU A 209 4.71 1.51 -10.47
N GLU A 210 5.23 2.13 -11.52
CA GLU A 210 6.61 2.61 -11.58
C GLU A 210 6.71 4.05 -12.06
N LEU A 211 7.51 4.87 -11.38
CA LEU A 211 7.83 6.24 -11.80
C LEU A 211 8.73 6.20 -13.04
N VAL A 212 8.14 6.40 -14.22
CA VAL A 212 8.86 6.36 -15.51
C VAL A 212 9.42 7.72 -15.91
N LYS A 213 8.81 8.81 -15.44
CA LYS A 213 9.30 10.17 -15.69
C LYS A 213 9.17 11.02 -14.42
N PRO A 214 10.24 11.20 -13.64
CA PRO A 214 10.25 12.13 -12.52
C PRO A 214 9.94 13.56 -12.99
N HIS A 215 9.24 14.33 -12.17
CA HIS A 215 9.10 15.75 -12.41
C HIS A 215 10.44 16.46 -12.16
N ASP A 216 10.96 17.20 -13.14
CA ASP A 216 12.24 17.93 -13.04
C ASP A 216 12.11 19.14 -12.11
N ILE A 217 12.26 18.93 -10.79
CA ILE A 217 12.29 20.03 -9.81
C ILE A 217 13.67 20.72 -9.79
N ILE A 218 14.75 19.98 -10.10
CA ILE A 218 16.13 20.46 -9.92
C ILE A 218 16.54 21.48 -10.99
N GLN A 219 16.15 21.30 -12.25
CA GLN A 219 16.59 22.20 -13.33
C GLN A 219 16.03 23.63 -13.21
N LYS A 220 14.80 23.80 -12.70
CA LYS A 220 14.24 25.14 -12.47
C LYS A 220 14.92 25.89 -11.31
N ARG A 221 15.29 25.19 -10.23
CA ARG A 221 15.97 25.80 -9.07
C ARG A 221 17.45 26.11 -9.32
N GLU A 222 18.14 25.37 -10.19
CA GLU A 222 19.50 25.75 -10.60
C GLU A 222 19.53 26.99 -11.50
N GLN A 223 18.47 27.25 -12.26
CA GLN A 223 18.29 28.52 -13.00
C GLN A 223 17.97 29.68 -12.05
N GLU A 224 17.21 29.42 -10.99
CA GLU A 224 16.97 30.36 -9.89
C GLU A 224 17.99 30.16 -8.77
N LYS A 225 19.29 30.36 -9.05
CA LYS A 225 20.29 30.44 -7.96
C LYS A 225 19.82 31.51 -6.96
N PRO A 226 19.59 31.17 -5.66
CA PRO A 226 19.29 32.19 -4.68
C PRO A 226 20.46 33.17 -4.62
N ARG A 227 20.21 34.43 -4.96
CA ARG A 227 21.16 35.52 -4.75
C ARG A 227 21.28 35.72 -3.25
N PHE A 228 22.25 35.06 -2.63
CA PHE A 228 22.71 35.47 -1.31
C PHE A 228 23.34 36.85 -1.46
N THR A 229 22.60 37.90 -1.13
CA THR A 229 23.16 39.24 -0.96
C THR A 229 24.06 39.20 0.26
N VAL A 230 25.37 39.07 0.02
CA VAL A 230 26.39 39.38 1.02
C VAL A 230 26.24 40.88 1.31
N ARG A 231 25.77 41.24 2.51
CA ARG A 231 25.86 42.63 2.98
C ARG A 231 27.34 42.97 3.04
N LYS A 232 27.78 43.96 2.25
CA LYS A 232 29.11 44.54 2.41
C LYS A 232 29.19 45.14 3.82
N PRO A 233 30.29 44.94 4.56
CA PRO A 233 30.49 45.67 5.80
C PRO A 233 30.59 47.16 5.47
N ASP A 234 29.81 47.99 6.18
CA ASP A 234 29.93 49.44 6.12
C ASP A 234 31.36 49.81 6.53
N LYS A 235 32.09 50.43 5.60
CA LYS A 235 33.27 51.22 5.94
C LYS A 235 32.75 52.55 6.48
N ASN A 236 32.72 52.68 7.80
CA ASN A 236 32.78 53.99 8.43
C ASN A 236 34.11 54.13 9.17
N GLU A 237 34.60 55.35 9.07
CA GLU A 237 35.91 55.92 9.43
C GLU A 237 36.34 55.70 10.89
#